data_AF-A0A261SHB1-F1
#
_entry.id   AF-A0A261SHB1-F1
#
_cell.length_a   1.000
_cell.length_b   1.000
_cell.length_c   1.000
_cell.angle_alpha   90.00
_cell.angle_beta   90.00
_cell.angle_gamma   90.00
#
_symmetry.space_group_name_H-M   'P 1'
#
loop_
_entity.id
_entity.type
_entity.pdbx_description
1 polymer ?
#
loop_
_entity_poly.entity_id
_entity_poly.type
_entity_poly.pdbx_seq_one_letter_code
_entity_poly.pdbx_strand_id
1 'polypeptide(L)'
;MEQTITLNLPYDLTDDEWDKVIDVFSSLDGWLPATDEPTWYGSPGEPRHVAASMEPGGLVLQGRLEPGLWTGWVSVLCARLSLALGREIRDAEM
;
A
#
# COMPACT_ATOMS: atom_id res chain seq x y z
N MET A 1 2.70 -1.71 17.96
CA MET A 1 3.99 -2.04 17.33
C MET A 1 3.92 -1.55 15.90
N GLU A 2 5.04 -1.10 15.36
CA GLU A 2 5.12 -0.77 13.95
C GLU A 2 5.23 -2.06 13.12
N GLN A 3 4.62 -2.06 11.96
CA GLN A 3 4.55 -3.18 11.03
C GLN A 3 5.09 -2.73 9.69
N THR A 4 5.81 -3.61 9.00
CA THR A 4 6.35 -3.37 7.68
C THR A 4 6.15 -4.60 6.80
N ILE A 5 5.91 -4.39 5.51
CA ILE A 5 5.84 -5.44 4.49
C ILE A 5 6.24 -4.85 3.14
N THR A 6 6.94 -5.63 2.33
CA THR A 6 7.24 -5.28 0.93
C THR A 6 6.33 -6.09 0.03
N LEU A 7 5.53 -5.43 -0.81
CA LEU A 7 4.72 -6.10 -1.81
C LEU A 7 5.47 -6.19 -3.14
N ASN A 8 5.28 -7.28 -3.88
CA ASN A 8 5.88 -7.53 -5.20
C ASN A 8 5.31 -6.65 -6.34
N LEU A 9 4.86 -5.43 -6.03
CA LEU A 9 4.43 -4.45 -7.01
C LEU A 9 5.68 -3.93 -7.77
N PRO A 10 5.80 -4.16 -9.09
CA PRO A 10 6.93 -3.67 -9.87
C PRO A 10 7.04 -2.15 -9.81
N TYR A 11 8.27 -1.63 -9.79
CA TYR A 11 8.51 -0.18 -9.81
C TYR A 11 8.42 0.42 -11.22
N ASP A 12 8.53 -0.42 -12.25
CA ASP A 12 8.57 -0.08 -13.68
C ASP A 12 7.18 -0.15 -14.35
N LEU A 13 6.13 0.20 -13.60
CA LEU A 13 4.77 0.26 -14.14
C LEU A 13 4.65 1.31 -15.25
N THR A 14 3.80 1.00 -16.23
CA THR A 14 3.33 1.99 -17.21
C THR A 14 2.47 3.06 -16.56
N ASP A 15 2.32 4.22 -17.21
CA ASP A 15 1.45 5.31 -16.71
C ASP A 15 0.00 4.81 -16.47
N ASP A 16 -0.55 4.02 -17.40
CA ASP A 16 -1.88 3.41 -17.26
C ASP A 16 -1.99 2.44 -16.07
N GLU A 17 -0.90 1.74 -15.72
CA GLU A 17 -0.85 0.88 -14.54
C GLU A 17 -0.73 1.72 -13.26
N TRP A 18 0.03 2.82 -13.28
CA TRP A 18 0.13 3.76 -12.17
C TRP A 18 -1.20 4.42 -11.84
N ASP A 19 -1.97 4.83 -12.85
CA ASP A 19 -3.32 5.38 -12.66
C ASP A 19 -4.22 4.39 -11.91
N LYS A 20 -4.16 3.11 -12.27
CA LYS A 20 -4.90 2.04 -11.55
C LYS A 20 -4.42 1.87 -10.11
N VAL A 21 -3.11 1.99 -9.87
CA VAL A 21 -2.55 1.94 -8.50
C VAL A 21 -3.07 3.10 -7.67
N ILE A 22 -3.09 4.31 -8.22
CA ILE A 22 -3.58 5.53 -7.55
C ILE A 22 -5.09 5.42 -7.27
N ASP A 23 -5.87 4.90 -8.22
CA ASP A 23 -7.30 4.62 -8.02
C ASP A 23 -7.52 3.63 -6.88
N VAL A 24 -6.72 2.58 -6.79
CA VAL A 24 -6.79 1.62 -5.67
C VAL A 24 -6.38 2.30 -4.36
N PHE A 25 -5.28 3.03 -4.31
CA PHE A 25 -4.79 3.70 -3.10
C PHE A 25 -5.84 4.66 -2.53
N SER A 26 -6.40 5.52 -3.39
CA SER A 26 -7.41 6.50 -3.02
C SER A 26 -8.77 5.90 -2.64
N SER A 27 -9.03 4.65 -3.03
CA SER A 27 -10.25 3.91 -2.67
C SER A 27 -10.21 3.25 -1.27
N LEU A 28 -9.05 3.22 -0.62
CA LEU A 28 -8.89 2.56 0.68
C LEU A 28 -9.33 3.48 1.83
N ASP A 29 -9.83 2.86 2.91
CA ASP A 29 -10.23 3.59 4.11
C ASP A 29 -9.04 4.34 4.72
N GLY A 30 -9.33 5.55 5.18
CA GLY A 30 -8.34 6.45 5.76
C GLY A 30 -7.45 7.17 4.76
N TRP A 31 -7.69 7.08 3.44
CA TRP A 31 -6.87 7.78 2.43
C TRP A 31 -6.70 9.26 2.77
N LEU A 32 -5.44 9.69 2.81
CA LEU A 32 -5.08 11.09 2.95
C LEU A 32 -4.51 11.56 1.60
N PRO A 33 -5.18 12.50 0.91
CA PRO A 33 -4.63 13.09 -0.30
C PRO A 33 -3.38 13.90 0.10
N ALA A 34 -2.22 13.25 0.02
CA ALA A 34 -0.94 13.81 0.38
C ALA A 34 -0.23 14.43 -0.84
N THR A 35 0.71 15.34 -0.58
CA THR A 35 1.45 16.09 -1.60
C THR A 35 2.72 15.39 -2.10
N ASP A 36 3.23 14.38 -1.37
CA ASP A 36 4.53 13.74 -1.65
C ASP A 36 4.46 12.19 -1.67
N GLU A 37 3.84 11.54 -0.68
CA GLU A 37 3.77 10.06 -0.58
C GLU A 37 2.35 9.55 -0.21
N PRO A 38 1.92 8.38 -0.71
CA PRO A 38 0.65 7.77 -0.33
C PRO A 38 0.57 7.48 1.18
N THR A 39 -0.43 8.05 1.87
CA THR A 39 -0.64 7.86 3.31
C THR A 39 -2.10 7.60 3.65
N TRP A 40 -2.32 6.88 4.76
CA TRP A 40 -3.63 6.59 5.31
C TRP A 40 -3.65 6.76 6.82
N TYR A 41 -4.80 7.22 7.34
CA TYR A 41 -5.13 7.48 8.75
C TYR A 41 -4.32 8.55 9.47
N GLY A 42 -3.06 8.76 9.10
CA GLY A 42 -2.16 9.73 9.71
C GLY A 42 -0.80 9.74 9.02
N SER A 43 0.05 10.67 9.43
CA SER A 43 1.44 10.77 8.97
C SER A 43 2.34 9.75 9.68
N PRO A 44 3.49 9.37 9.08
CA PRO A 44 4.49 8.55 9.76
C PRO A 44 4.83 9.07 11.16
N GLY A 45 4.80 8.18 12.15
CA GLY A 45 5.03 8.50 13.56
C GLY A 45 3.77 8.81 14.37
N GLU A 46 2.61 9.01 13.73
CA GLU A 46 1.34 9.18 14.45
C GLU A 46 0.84 7.84 15.05
N PRO A 47 -0.03 7.88 16.09
CA PRO A 47 -0.49 6.68 16.79
C PRO A 47 -1.19 5.65 15.88
N ARG A 48 -1.79 6.12 14.79
CA ARG A 48 -2.43 5.32 13.75
C ARG A 48 -2.07 5.89 12.39
N HIS A 49 -1.31 5.15 11.60
CA HIS A 49 -0.91 5.56 10.26
C HIS A 49 -0.58 4.34 9.40
N VAL A 50 -0.65 4.51 8.09
CA VAL A 50 -0.01 3.67 7.09
C VAL A 50 0.60 4.61 6.05
N ALA A 51 1.80 4.32 5.60
CA ALA A 51 2.47 5.01 4.51
C ALA A 51 2.98 3.97 3.51
N ALA A 52 3.04 4.35 2.24
CA ALA A 52 3.62 3.53 1.20
C ALA A 52 4.75 4.27 0.49
N SER A 53 5.87 3.57 0.25
CA SER A 53 6.98 4.04 -0.59
C SER A 53 7.24 3.03 -1.70
N MET A 54 7.59 3.51 -2.89
CA MET A 54 8.03 2.64 -3.98
C MET A 54 9.55 2.50 -3.92
N GLU A 55 10.03 1.28 -3.72
CA GLU A 55 11.46 0.96 -3.64
C GLU A 55 11.84 -0.02 -4.77
N PRO A 56 13.14 -0.18 -5.10
CA PRO A 56 13.57 -1.14 -6.14
C PRO A 56 13.12 -2.59 -5.88
N GLY A 57 12.86 -2.95 -4.62
CA GLY A 57 12.37 -4.27 -4.21
C GLY A 57 10.84 -4.42 -4.22
N GLY A 58 10.09 -3.34 -4.47
CA GLY A 58 8.63 -3.34 -4.50
C GLY A 58 8.00 -2.22 -3.68
N LEU A 59 6.68 -2.29 -3.49
CA LEU A 59 5.94 -1.34 -2.67
C LEU A 59 6.15 -1.66 -1.18
N VAL A 60 6.87 -0.80 -0.48
CA VAL A 60 7.06 -0.91 0.97
C VAL A 60 5.90 -0.23 1.67
N LEU A 61 5.21 -0.98 2.53
CA LEU A 61 4.18 -0.47 3.41
C LEU A 61 4.71 -0.45 4.83
N GLN A 62 4.59 0.70 5.50
CA GLN A 62 4.95 0.86 6.89
C GLN A 62 3.77 1.48 7.63
N GLY A 63 3.45 0.96 8.81
CA GLY A 63 2.36 1.54 9.58
C GLY A 63 2.16 0.98 10.96
N ARG A 64 1.21 1.61 11.65
CA ARG A 64 0.83 1.29 13.02
C ARG A 64 -0.68 1.13 13.10
N LEU A 65 -1.13 -0.10 12.88
CA LEU A 65 -2.51 -0.52 13.11
C LEU A 65 -2.57 -1.62 14.18
N GLU A 66 -3.77 -1.92 14.67
CA GLU A 66 -4.01 -3.15 15.42
C GLU A 66 -3.70 -4.35 14.49
N PRO A 67 -3.05 -5.43 14.96
CA PRO A 67 -2.60 -6.52 14.10
C PRO A 67 -3.66 -7.13 13.17
N GLY A 68 -4.88 -7.38 13.67
CA GLY A 68 -5.97 -7.89 12.84
C GLY A 68 -6.40 -6.87 11.77
N LEU A 69 -6.46 -5.60 12.13
CA LEU A 69 -6.74 -4.52 11.19
C LEU A 69 -5.62 -4.37 10.13
N TRP A 70 -4.35 -4.49 10.51
CA TRP A 70 -3.22 -4.45 9.58
C TRP A 70 -3.31 -5.57 8.54
N THR A 71 -3.46 -6.82 9.00
CA THR A 71 -3.58 -7.97 8.11
C THR A 71 -4.77 -7.82 7.16
N GLY A 72 -5.92 -7.39 7.68
CA GLY A 72 -7.11 -7.14 6.85
C GLY A 72 -6.88 -6.02 5.83
N TRP A 73 -6.26 -4.92 6.24
CA TRP A 73 -5.98 -3.77 5.39
C TRP A 73 -5.02 -4.12 4.25
N VAL A 74 -3.89 -4.76 4.55
CA VAL A 74 -2.92 -5.23 3.53
C VAL A 74 -3.58 -6.25 2.60
N SER A 75 -4.38 -7.17 3.13
CA SER A 75 -5.09 -8.16 2.31
C SER A 75 -6.04 -7.52 1.30
N VAL A 76 -6.78 -6.49 1.72
CA VAL A 76 -7.68 -5.73 0.83
C VAL A 76 -6.87 -4.98 -0.24
N LEU A 77 -5.77 -4.33 0.15
CA LEU A 77 -4.89 -3.65 -0.81
C LEU A 77 -4.35 -4.63 -1.86
N CYS A 78 -3.76 -5.75 -1.45
CA CYS A 78 -3.25 -6.79 -2.35
C CYS A 78 -4.33 -7.29 -3.31
N ALA A 79 -5.53 -7.61 -2.80
CA ALA A 79 -6.63 -8.09 -3.64
C ALA A 79 -7.09 -7.06 -4.68
N ARG A 80 -7.21 -5.79 -4.28
CA ARG A 80 -7.63 -4.70 -5.18
C ARG A 80 -6.57 -4.39 -6.25
N LEU A 81 -5.29 -4.30 -5.86
CA LEU A 81 -4.19 -4.12 -6.80
C LEU A 81 -4.11 -5.30 -7.77
N SER A 82 -4.29 -6.53 -7.27
CA SER A 82 -4.24 -7.72 -8.11
C SER A 82 -5.34 -7.71 -9.19
N LEU A 83 -6.55 -7.35 -8.78
CA LEU A 83 -7.68 -7.22 -9.68
C LEU A 83 -7.47 -6.12 -10.72
N ALA A 84 -6.96 -4.96 -10.30
CA ALA A 84 -6.76 -3.81 -11.18
C ALA A 84 -5.65 -4.04 -12.21
N LEU A 85 -4.54 -4.67 -11.79
CA LEU A 85 -3.37 -4.92 -12.63
C LEU A 85 -3.43 -6.24 -13.41
N GLY A 86 -4.37 -7.14 -13.08
CA GLY A 86 -4.50 -8.43 -13.74
C GLY A 86 -3.36 -9.42 -13.43
N ARG A 87 -2.65 -9.22 -12.32
CA ARG A 87 -1.57 -10.10 -11.83
C ARG A 87 -1.58 -10.16 -10.31
N GLU A 88 -1.05 -11.22 -9.73
CA GLU A 88 -1.03 -11.37 -8.26
C GLU A 88 -0.07 -10.37 -7.60
N ILE A 89 -0.60 -9.59 -6.66
CA ILE A 89 0.13 -8.75 -5.72
C ILE A 89 0.09 -9.39 -4.33
N ARG A 90 1.27 -9.60 -3.74
CA ARG A 90 1.47 -10.31 -2.47
C ARG A 90 2.77 -9.87 -1.80
N ASP A 91 3.05 -10.41 -0.63
CA ASP A 91 4.36 -10.28 0.03
C ASP A 91 5.48 -10.72 -0.92
N ALA A 92 6.49 -9.86 -1.08
CA ALA A 92 7.65 -10.09 -1.93
C ALA A 92 8.63 -11.12 -1.35
N GLU A 93 8.58 -11.38 -0.04
CA GLU A 93 9.45 -12.36 0.62
C GLU A 93 8.92 -13.80 0.53
N MET A 94 7.73 -14.00 -0.07
CA MET A 94 7.08 -15.32 -0.22
C MET A 94 7.31 -16.02 -1.57
#